data_AF-A0A9D3ZW98-F1
#
_entry.id   AF-A0A9D3ZW98-F1
#
_cell.length_a   1.000
_cell.length_b   1.000
_cell.length_c   1.000
_cell.angle_alpha   90.00
_cell.angle_beta   90.00
_cell.angle_gamma   90.00
#
_symmetry.space_group_name_H-M   'P 1'
#
loop_
_entity.id
_entity.type
_entity.pdbx_description
1 polymer ?
#
loop_
_entity_poly.entity_id
_entity_poly.type
_entity_poly.pdbx_seq_one_letter_code
_entity_poly.pdbx_strand_id
1 'polypeptide(L)'
;MLARHSALAGATNLVLGLALSSHSIFLAVTVSRYNRNRILGLNDESSQWVSNPEEMLQVADDRVLRMVKQKVTLSMNDDRVLRMVKQKVTLSMNDDLLKPFTKDDIWLVVKAMAPLNAPSIDGFPAIFF
;
A
#
# COMPACT_ATOMS: atom_id res chain seq x y z
N MET A 1 3.20 -36.69 -40.93
CA MET A 1 2.55 -35.65 -40.11
C MET A 1 2.40 -36.00 -38.61
N LEU A 2 2.78 -37.20 -38.13
CA LEU A 2 2.57 -37.60 -36.72
C LEU A 2 3.70 -37.26 -35.73
N ALA A 3 4.93 -36.98 -36.18
CA ALA A 3 6.06 -36.70 -35.28
C ALA A 3 6.11 -35.27 -34.71
N ARG A 4 5.37 -34.31 -35.31
CA ARG A 4 5.33 -32.92 -34.84
C ARG A 4 4.30 -32.67 -33.72
N HIS A 5 3.29 -33.53 -33.59
CA HIS A 5 2.28 -33.40 -32.53
C HIS A 5 2.75 -33.93 -31.17
N SER A 6 3.64 -34.93 -31.13
CA SER A 6 4.17 -35.49 -29.87
C SER A 6 5.21 -34.58 -29.19
N ALA A 7 6.03 -33.87 -29.96
CA ALA A 7 7.04 -32.96 -29.43
C ALA A 7 6.42 -31.71 -28.79
N LEU A 8 5.32 -31.19 -29.35
CA LEU A 8 4.61 -30.03 -28.80
C LEU A 8 3.91 -30.37 -27.47
N ALA A 9 3.31 -31.57 -27.36
CA ALA A 9 2.70 -32.06 -26.13
C ALA A 9 3.73 -32.34 -25.02
N GLY A 10 4.95 -32.77 -25.39
CA GLY A 10 6.07 -32.91 -24.45
C GLY A 10 6.55 -31.57 -23.90
N ALA A 11 6.67 -30.55 -24.76
CA ALA A 11 7.14 -29.22 -24.35
C ALA A 11 6.13 -28.47 -23.47
N THR A 12 4.82 -28.57 -23.76
CA THR A 12 3.78 -27.94 -22.94
C THR A 12 3.68 -28.57 -21.54
N ASN A 13 3.80 -29.89 -21.43
CA ASN A 13 3.83 -30.59 -20.14
C ASN A 13 5.08 -30.25 -19.31
N LEU A 14 6.22 -30.03 -19.96
CA LEU A 14 7.47 -29.64 -19.30
C LEU A 14 7.42 -28.20 -18.78
N VAL A 15 6.87 -27.27 -19.55
CA VAL A 15 6.65 -25.88 -19.14
C VAL A 15 5.59 -25.79 -18.04
N LEU A 16 4.49 -26.54 -18.15
CA LEU A 16 3.46 -26.63 -17.11
C LEU A 16 4.03 -27.26 -15.82
N GLY A 17 4.86 -28.31 -15.93
CA GLY A 17 5.55 -28.93 -14.81
C GLY A 17 6.56 -28.01 -14.13
N LEU A 18 7.34 -27.23 -14.89
CA LEU A 18 8.24 -26.21 -14.36
C LEU A 18 7.48 -25.05 -13.69
N ALA A 19 6.34 -24.63 -14.26
CA ALA A 19 5.49 -23.59 -13.67
C ALA A 19 4.84 -24.05 -12.35
N LEU A 20 4.32 -25.29 -12.31
CA LEU A 20 3.78 -25.90 -11.09
C LEU A 20 4.87 -26.09 -10.01
N SER A 21 6.08 -26.48 -10.42
CA SER A 21 7.25 -26.59 -9.53
C SER A 21 7.67 -25.24 -8.96
N SER A 22 7.76 -24.19 -9.79
CA SER A 22 8.09 -22.83 -9.34
C SER A 22 7.03 -22.27 -8.39
N HIS A 23 5.75 -22.52 -8.67
CA HIS A 23 4.65 -22.10 -7.80
C HIS A 23 4.71 -22.82 -6.44
N SER A 24 5.00 -24.13 -6.45
CA SER A 24 5.20 -24.93 -5.22
C SER A 24 6.38 -24.43 -4.39
N ILE A 25 7.52 -24.10 -5.02
CA ILE A 25 8.69 -23.53 -4.33
C ILE A 25 8.34 -22.18 -3.70
N PHE A 26 7.65 -21.31 -4.45
CA PHE A 26 7.21 -20.01 -3.93
C PHE A 26 6.27 -20.15 -2.73
N LEU A 27 5.30 -21.07 -2.80
CA LEU A 27 4.40 -21.36 -1.69
C LEU A 27 5.16 -21.91 -0.48
N ALA A 28 6.10 -22.84 -0.68
CA ALA A 28 6.92 -23.40 0.40
C ALA A 28 7.78 -22.33 1.10
N VAL A 29 8.37 -21.42 0.32
CA VAL A 29 9.14 -20.28 0.87
C VAL A 29 8.22 -19.32 1.62
N THR A 30 7.01 -19.04 1.09
CA THR A 30 6.02 -18.16 1.72
C THR A 30 5.55 -18.75 3.05
N VAL A 31 5.22 -20.04 3.10
CA VAL A 31 4.85 -20.75 4.33
C VAL A 31 6.00 -20.77 5.34
N SER A 32 7.23 -21.02 4.87
CA SER A 32 8.42 -21.02 5.74
C SER A 32 8.70 -19.65 6.34
N ARG A 33 8.41 -18.57 5.61
CA ARG A 33 8.52 -17.19 6.13
C ARG A 33 7.38 -16.88 7.09
N TYR A 34 6.15 -17.26 6.75
CA TYR A 34 4.99 -17.10 7.62
C TYR A 34 5.22 -17.77 8.98
N ASN A 35 5.71 -19.00 8.99
CA ASN A 35 5.98 -19.74 10.22
C ASN A 35 7.11 -19.12 11.05
N ARG A 36 8.20 -18.68 10.41
CA ARG A 36 9.34 -18.06 11.11
C ARG A 36 9.05 -16.65 11.61
N ASN A 37 8.23 -15.90 10.89
CA ASN A 37 7.89 -14.52 11.21
C ASN A 37 6.60 -14.41 12.02
N ARG A 38 6.05 -15.53 12.50
CA ARG A 38 4.85 -15.53 13.32
C ARG A 38 5.18 -14.92 14.68
N ILE A 39 4.56 -13.78 14.96
CA ILE A 39 4.66 -13.13 16.26
C ILE A 39 3.85 -13.98 17.24
N LEU A 40 4.54 -14.58 18.22
CA LEU A 40 3.92 -15.47 19.22
C LEU A 40 3.39 -14.72 20.43
N GLY A 41 3.85 -13.49 20.64
CA GLY A 41 3.48 -12.66 21.76
C GLY A 41 4.10 -11.29 21.67
N LEU A 42 3.59 -10.38 22.48
CA LEU A 42 4.08 -9.02 22.63
C LEU A 42 4.30 -8.72 24.11
N ASN A 43 5.28 -7.88 24.40
CA ASN A 43 5.39 -7.30 25.72
C ASN A 43 4.45 -6.11 25.84
N ASP A 44 3.63 -6.14 26.88
CA ASP A 44 2.84 -5.01 27.32
C ASP A 44 3.72 -3.94 28.02
N GLU A 45 3.16 -2.78 28.31
CA GLU A 45 3.81 -1.64 28.97
C GLU A 45 4.37 -1.99 30.35
N SER A 46 3.70 -2.92 31.04
CA SER A 46 4.16 -3.47 32.32
C SER A 46 5.27 -4.53 32.17
N SER A 47 5.85 -4.67 30.96
CA SER A 47 6.83 -5.70 30.59
C SER A 47 6.33 -7.14 30.81
N GLN A 48 5.02 -7.33 30.76
CA GLN A 48 4.39 -8.65 30.83
C GLN A 48 4.25 -9.26 29.44
N TRP A 49 4.52 -10.56 29.32
CA TRP A 49 4.43 -11.28 28.05
C TRP A 49 2.99 -11.69 27.78
N VAL A 50 2.41 -11.13 26.71
CA VAL A 50 1.03 -11.38 26.28
C VAL A 50 1.05 -12.27 25.04
N SER A 51 0.34 -13.40 25.09
CA SER A 51 0.22 -14.34 23.96
C SER A 51 -1.22 -14.55 23.47
N ASN A 52 -2.20 -13.93 24.14
CA ASN A 52 -3.59 -13.96 23.71
C ASN A 52 -3.75 -13.03 22.48
N PRO A 53 -4.25 -13.51 21.32
CA PRO A 53 -4.35 -12.70 20.11
C PRO A 53 -5.14 -11.39 20.27
N GLU A 54 -6.21 -11.39 21.06
CA GLU A 54 -7.04 -10.19 21.27
C GLU A 54 -6.31 -9.13 22.10
N GLU A 55 -5.63 -9.55 23.17
CA GLU A 55 -4.80 -8.66 23.99
C GLU A 55 -3.55 -8.19 23.24
N MET A 56 -2.95 -9.04 22.40
CA MET A 56 -1.83 -8.64 21.52
C MET A 56 -2.24 -7.53 20.55
N LEU A 57 -3.45 -7.59 20.00
CA LEU A 57 -3.97 -6.55 19.11
C LEU A 57 -4.11 -5.21 19.85
N GLN A 58 -4.70 -5.24 21.06
CA GLN A 58 -4.86 -4.04 21.89
C GLN A 58 -3.50 -3.41 22.24
N VAL A 59 -2.52 -4.21 22.68
CA VAL A 59 -1.16 -3.73 22.99
C VAL A 59 -0.48 -3.14 21.75
N ALA A 60 -0.69 -3.73 20.57
CA ALA A 60 -0.14 -3.21 19.32
C ALA A 60 -0.77 -1.87 18.95
N ASP A 61 -2.09 -1.78 19.00
CA ASP A 61 -2.85 -0.57 18.66
C ASP A 61 -2.49 0.58 19.60
N ASP A 62 -2.49 0.34 20.92
CA ASP A 62 -2.14 1.35 21.92
C ASP A 62 -0.71 1.87 21.74
N ARG A 63 0.23 0.97 21.45
CA ARG A 63 1.63 1.35 21.23
C ARG A 63 1.81 2.17 19.96
N VAL A 64 1.20 1.76 18.85
CA VAL A 64 1.25 2.53 17.59
C VAL A 64 0.62 3.90 17.79
N LEU A 65 -0.56 3.95 18.43
CA LEU A 65 -1.25 5.20 18.70
C LEU A 65 -0.40 6.14 19.56
N ARG A 66 0.27 5.62 20.59
CA ARG A 66 1.20 6.38 21.43
C ARG A 66 2.39 6.90 20.64
N MET A 67 3.02 6.07 19.82
CA MET A 67 4.16 6.48 18.98
C MET A 67 3.78 7.59 18.01
N VAL A 68 2.61 7.46 17.37
CA VAL A 68 2.08 8.49 16.47
C VAL A 68 1.81 9.77 17.23
N LYS A 69 1.11 9.71 18.37
CA LYS A 69 0.83 10.88 19.22
C LYS A 69 2.12 11.59 19.65
N GLN A 70 3.10 10.85 20.17
CA GLN A 70 4.39 11.41 20.57
C GLN A 70 5.11 12.09 19.41
N LYS A 71 5.14 11.46 18.23
CA LYS A 71 5.77 12.04 17.04
C LYS A 71 5.06 13.31 16.57
N VAL A 72 3.72 13.34 16.60
CA VAL A 72 2.94 14.54 16.28
C VAL A 72 3.27 15.67 17.25
N THR A 73 3.33 15.41 18.56
CA THR A 73 3.70 16.43 19.57
C THR A 73 5.13 16.97 19.36
N LEU A 74 6.08 16.10 19.03
CA LEU A 74 7.47 16.52 18.75
C LEU A 74 7.60 17.31 17.44
N SER A 75 6.82 16.95 16.41
CA SER A 75 6.88 17.58 15.09
C SER A 75 6.08 18.88 14.99
N MET A 76 4.97 19.02 15.73
CA MET A 76 4.15 20.24 15.73
C MET A 76 4.79 21.39 16.51
N ASN A 77 5.70 21.10 17.44
CA ASN A 77 6.45 22.11 18.18
C ASN A 77 7.74 22.56 17.45
N ASP A 78 8.10 21.94 16.32
CA ASP A 78 9.28 22.31 15.55
C ASP A 78 8.92 23.17 14.34
N ASP A 79 8.41 24.37 14.63
CA ASP A 79 8.15 25.43 13.63
C ASP A 79 9.38 25.75 12.76
N ARG A 80 10.59 25.34 13.18
CA ARG A 80 11.84 25.58 12.44
C ARG A 80 11.83 24.84 11.10
N VAL A 81 11.25 23.64 11.05
CA VAL A 81 11.12 22.87 9.79
C VAL A 81 10.13 23.57 8.86
N LEU A 82 8.99 24.02 9.38
CA LEU A 82 7.98 24.71 8.59
C LEU A 82 8.46 26.09 8.11
N ARG A 83 9.33 26.78 8.86
CA ARG A 83 9.98 28.04 8.41
C ARG A 83 10.91 27.86 7.21
N MET A 84 11.44 26.66 6.97
CA MET A 84 12.23 26.38 5.77
C MET A 84 11.36 26.18 4.52
N VAL A 85 10.07 25.88 4.71
CA VAL A 85 9.13 25.72 3.60
C VAL A 85 8.65 27.10 3.17
N LYS A 86 9.04 27.51 1.95
CA LYS A 86 8.54 28.76 1.37
C LYS A 86 7.02 28.67 1.21
N GLN A 87 6.29 29.61 1.81
CA GLN A 87 4.84 29.72 1.62
C GLN A 87 4.52 29.90 0.13
N LYS A 88 3.70 28.98 -0.41
CA LYS A 88 3.22 29.00 -1.80
C LYS A 88 1.76 29.41 -1.92
N VAL A 89 0.98 29.18 -0.87
CA VAL A 89 -0.46 29.50 -0.80
C VAL A 89 -0.62 30.62 0.22
N THR A 90 -1.09 31.78 -0.25
CA THR A 90 -1.44 32.90 0.62
C THR A 90 -2.79 32.64 1.30
N LEU A 91 -3.11 33.39 2.36
CA LEU A 91 -4.42 33.25 3.02
C LEU A 91 -5.58 33.47 2.04
N SER A 92 -5.48 34.49 1.18
CA SER A 92 -6.48 34.74 0.12
C SER A 92 -6.63 33.56 -0.84
N MET A 93 -5.52 32.92 -1.25
CA MET A 93 -5.59 31.75 -2.12
C MET A 93 -6.25 30.57 -1.39
N ASN A 94 -5.99 30.41 -0.09
CA ASN A 94 -6.61 29.37 0.72
C ASN A 94 -8.11 29.61 0.89
N ASP A 95 -8.54 30.86 1.10
CA ASP A 95 -9.94 31.22 1.16
C ASP A 95 -10.65 30.93 -0.16
N ASP A 96 -9.98 31.13 -1.30
CA ASP A 96 -10.49 30.75 -2.62
C ASP A 96 -10.58 29.22 -2.80
N LEU A 97 -9.59 28.46 -2.31
CA LEU A 97 -9.56 26.99 -2.39
C LEU A 97 -10.63 26.31 -1.50
N LEU A 98 -11.06 26.97 -0.43
CA LEU A 98 -12.08 26.46 0.50
C LEU A 98 -13.52 26.77 0.07
N LYS A 99 -13.71 27.56 -1.01
CA LYS A 99 -15.05 27.87 -1.52
C LYS A 99 -15.74 26.61 -2.07
N PRO A 100 -17.07 26.51 -1.96
CA PRO A 100 -17.82 25.45 -2.64
C PRO A 100 -17.60 25.49 -4.15
N PHE A 101 -17.39 24.32 -4.74
CA PHE A 101 -17.26 24.20 -6.19
C PHE A 101 -18.55 24.61 -6.90
N THR A 102 -18.40 25.33 -8.00
CA THR A 102 -19.52 25.67 -8.89
C THR A 102 -19.67 24.63 -9.99
N LYS A 103 -20.84 24.62 -10.64
CA LYS A 103 -21.10 23.74 -11.79
C LYS A 103 -20.12 23.99 -12.93
N ASP A 104 -19.70 25.23 -13.12
CA ASP A 104 -18.76 25.64 -14.16
C ASP A 104 -17.35 25.15 -13.85
N ASP A 105 -16.93 25.17 -12.58
CA ASP A 105 -15.63 24.61 -12.15
C ASP A 105 -15.56 23.11 -12.44
N ILE A 106 -16.63 22.37 -12.11
CA ILE A 106 -16.71 20.93 -12.37
C ILE A 106 -16.66 20.66 -13.87
N TRP A 107 -17.40 21.41 -14.67
CA TRP A 107 -17.43 21.26 -16.12
C TRP A 107 -16.08 21.55 -16.78
N LEU A 108 -15.38 22.59 -16.32
CA LEU A 108 -14.05 22.95 -16.78
C LEU A 108 -13.04 21.82 -16.48
N VAL A 109 -13.07 21.30 -15.25
CA VAL A 109 -12.20 20.21 -14.81
C VAL A 109 -12.45 18.94 -15.63
N VAL A 110 -13.71 18.56 -15.82
CA VAL A 110 -14.08 17.38 -16.61
C VAL A 110 -13.57 17.50 -18.06
N LYS A 111 -13.64 18.69 -18.66
CA LYS A 111 -13.08 18.94 -19.99
C LYS A 111 -11.56 18.96 -20.02
N ALA A 112 -10.92 19.38 -18.94
CA ALA A 112 -9.47 19.46 -18.82
C ALA A 112 -8.81 18.11 -18.48
N MET A 113 -9.58 17.13 -17.98
CA MET A 113 -9.09 15.78 -17.76
C MET A 113 -8.87 15.08 -19.11
N ALA A 114 -7.61 14.81 -19.47
CA ALA A 114 -7.30 13.95 -20.60
C ALA A 114 -7.85 12.53 -20.33
N PRO A 115 -8.30 11.78 -21.36
CA PRO A 115 -8.83 10.42 -21.21
C PRO A 115 -7.89 9.42 -20.50
N LEU A 116 -6.62 9.77 -20.34
CA LEU A 116 -5.54 8.95 -19.78
C LEU A 116 -5.17 9.31 -18.33
N ASN A 117 -5.83 10.29 -17.70
CA ASN A 117 -5.42 10.83 -16.40
C ASN A 117 -5.91 10.05 -15.17
N ALA A 118 -6.58 8.91 -15.36
CA ALA A 118 -6.86 7.96 -14.29
C ALA A 118 -6.06 6.68 -14.58
N PRO A 119 -4.73 6.68 -14.36
CA PRO A 119 -4.03 5.41 -14.22
C PRO A 119 -4.66 4.68 -13.04
N SER A 120 -4.92 3.38 -13.19
CA SER A 120 -5.29 2.54 -12.04
C SER A 120 -4.17 2.60 -10.98
N ILE A 121 -4.41 2.07 -9.78
CA ILE A 121 -3.41 2.05 -8.69
C ILE A 121 -2.08 1.39 -9.10
N ASP A 122 -2.12 0.60 -10.18
CA ASP A 122 -1.03 -0.07 -10.86
C ASP A 122 -0.25 0.81 -11.87
N GLY A 123 -0.71 2.03 -12.14
CA GLY A 123 -0.07 2.96 -13.08
C GLY A 123 -0.46 2.75 -14.56
N PHE A 124 -1.37 1.83 -14.89
CA PHE A 124 -1.76 1.56 -16.27
C PHE A 124 -2.90 2.46 -16.74
N PRO A 125 -2.83 2.95 -17.99
CA PRO A 125 -3.96 3.63 -18.64
C PRO A 125 -5.25 2.81 -18.61
N ALA A 126 -6.40 3.48 -18.48
CA ALA A 126 -7.72 2.84 -18.45
C ALA A 126 -8.03 1.95 -19.67
N ILE A 127 -7.34 2.14 -20.80
CA ILE A 127 -7.48 1.30 -22.00
C ILE A 127 -6.95 -0.14 -21.84
N PHE A 128 -6.25 -0.45 -20.74
CA PHE A 128 -5.71 -1.78 -20.47
C PHE A 128 -6.66 -2.69 -19.64
N PHE A 129 -7.88 -2.21 -19.31
CA PHE A 129 -8.93 -2.93 -18.57
C PHE A 129 -10.23 -2.96 -19.38
#